data_AF-A0A1X1R7V1-F1
#
_entry.id   AF-A0A1X1R7V1-F1
#
_cell.length_a   1.000
_cell.length_b   1.000
_cell.length_c   1.000
_cell.angle_alpha   90.00
_cell.angle_beta   90.00
_cell.angle_gamma   90.00
#
_symmetry.space_group_name_H-M   'P 1'
#
loop_
_entity.id
_entity.type
_entity.pdbx_description
1 polymer ?
#
loop_
_entity_poly.entity_id
_entity_poly.type
_entity_poly.pdbx_seq_one_letter_code
_entity_poly.pdbx_strand_id
1 'polypeptide(L)'
;MIFTPETTDELTPTDTGVWLVTTKTAQQVWDLDDMWFTRLSSPVSTPMLGDDERQPIYKIGALPKIGRGSLVWFDDPVDPFGTAQWRISSFARRIMRLPDLSAVEQRFAAGESRAIDIQRGWYPLLADLDAKLAEADPTLQYSQIKEKGGGLRIYTYGGDDKTEALIREAERISWRTCERCGDAGTLHESPTWYQRTLCPPCAVVLNHTEVER
;
A
#
# COMPACT_ATOMS: atom_id res chain seq x y z
N MET A 1 -8.08 -13.65 -16.07
CA MET A 1 -7.30 -12.41 -16.26
C MET A 1 -6.27 -12.34 -15.16
N ILE A 2 -5.04 -11.91 -15.47
CA ILE A 2 -3.98 -11.71 -14.47
C ILE A 2 -4.26 -10.37 -13.78
N PHE A 3 -4.45 -10.38 -12.46
CA PHE A 3 -4.57 -9.16 -11.67
C PHE A 3 -3.32 -8.28 -11.89
N THR A 4 -3.52 -7.02 -12.26
CA THR A 4 -2.44 -6.05 -12.48
C THR A 4 -2.87 -4.72 -11.85
N PRO A 5 -2.14 -4.19 -10.86
CA PRO A 5 -2.47 -2.89 -10.28
C PRO A 5 -2.24 -1.77 -11.29
N GLU A 6 -2.95 -0.66 -11.15
CA GLU A 6 -2.73 0.53 -11.99
C GLU A 6 -1.40 1.21 -11.64
N THR A 7 -0.61 1.54 -12.68
CA THR A 7 0.75 2.04 -12.55
C THR A 7 1.02 3.16 -13.54
N THR A 8 1.90 4.10 -13.19
CA THR A 8 2.42 5.10 -14.12
C THR A 8 3.92 5.30 -13.92
N ASP A 9 4.59 5.83 -14.94
CA ASP A 9 6.00 6.25 -14.86
C ASP A 9 6.14 7.69 -14.36
N GLU A 10 5.09 8.50 -14.43
CA GLU A 10 5.09 9.92 -14.06
C GLU A 10 3.70 10.35 -13.64
N LEU A 11 3.63 11.14 -12.55
CA LEU A 11 2.45 11.91 -12.21
C LEU A 11 2.55 13.30 -12.84
N THR A 12 1.41 13.77 -13.34
CA THR A 12 1.21 15.03 -14.03
C THR A 12 0.21 15.90 -13.26
N PRO A 13 0.18 17.22 -13.49
CA PRO A 13 -0.75 18.11 -12.78
C PRO A 13 -2.25 17.82 -13.02
N THR A 14 -2.57 16.98 -13.99
CA THR A 14 -3.95 16.57 -14.30
C THR A 14 -4.32 15.22 -13.69
N ASP A 15 -3.37 14.50 -13.10
CA ASP A 15 -3.66 13.23 -12.45
C ASP A 15 -4.41 13.45 -11.14
N THR A 16 -5.32 12.53 -10.85
CA THR A 16 -6.21 12.52 -9.69
C THR A 16 -6.06 11.22 -8.91
N GLY A 17 -6.68 11.14 -7.74
CA GLY A 17 -6.66 9.96 -6.88
C GLY A 17 -5.46 9.87 -5.94
N VAL A 18 -5.39 8.72 -5.28
CA VAL A 18 -4.38 8.41 -4.27
C VAL A 18 -3.30 7.50 -4.85
N TRP A 19 -2.04 7.88 -4.67
CA TRP A 19 -0.89 7.20 -5.28
C TRP A 19 0.15 6.81 -4.23
N LEU A 20 0.54 5.54 -4.24
CA LEU A 20 1.68 5.02 -3.52
C LEU A 20 2.95 5.19 -4.36
N VAL A 21 3.86 6.02 -3.88
CA VAL A 21 5.18 6.23 -4.47
C VAL A 21 6.22 5.52 -3.62
N THR A 22 6.83 4.47 -4.15
CA THR A 22 7.93 3.76 -3.49
C THR A 22 9.26 4.31 -3.98
N THR A 23 10.06 4.82 -3.05
CA THR A 23 11.38 5.39 -3.31
C THR A 23 12.49 4.41 -2.90
N LYS A 24 13.75 4.86 -2.85
CA LYS A 24 14.87 4.01 -2.45
C LYS A 24 14.74 3.48 -1.02
N THR A 25 14.25 4.29 -0.09
CA THR A 25 14.21 3.98 1.34
C THR A 25 12.80 4.07 1.91
N ALA A 26 12.02 5.09 1.53
CA ALA A 26 10.69 5.32 2.08
C ALA A 26 9.57 5.03 1.07
N GLN A 27 8.34 4.96 1.58
CA GLN A 27 7.14 5.07 0.76
C GLN A 27 6.45 6.41 1.03
N GLN A 28 5.71 6.89 0.05
CA GLN A 28 4.95 8.12 0.16
C GLN A 28 3.55 7.87 -0.39
N VAL A 29 2.55 8.46 0.24
CA VAL A 29 1.19 8.51 -0.26
C VAL A 29 0.92 9.94 -0.71
N TRP A 30 0.56 10.08 -1.98
CA TRP A 30 0.15 11.34 -2.59
C TRP A 30 -1.34 11.24 -2.89
N ASP A 31 -2.14 11.97 -2.13
CA ASP A 31 -3.56 12.14 -2.36
C ASP A 31 -3.75 13.42 -3.16
N LEU A 32 -3.95 13.28 -4.47
CA LEU A 32 -4.04 14.41 -5.40
C LEU A 32 -5.47 14.95 -5.51
N ASP A 33 -6.47 14.22 -4.99
CA ASP A 33 -7.84 14.71 -4.93
C ASP A 33 -7.99 15.73 -3.80
N ASP A 34 -7.50 15.37 -2.61
CA ASP A 34 -7.62 16.21 -1.41
C ASP A 34 -6.34 17.02 -1.10
N MET A 35 -5.30 16.87 -1.93
CA MET A 35 -3.99 17.53 -1.76
C MET A 35 -3.31 17.20 -0.42
N TRP A 36 -3.17 15.91 -0.11
CA TRP A 36 -2.41 15.43 1.06
C TRP A 36 -1.16 14.66 0.69
N PHE A 37 -0.14 14.82 1.52
CA PHE A 37 1.11 14.07 1.46
C PHE A 37 1.32 13.33 2.77
N THR A 38 1.68 12.05 2.68
CA THR A 38 2.18 11.28 3.82
C THR A 38 3.48 10.60 3.43
N ARG A 39 4.51 10.77 4.24
CA ARG A 39 5.72 9.96 4.13
C ARG A 39 5.64 8.83 5.15
N LEU A 40 5.73 7.60 4.67
CA LEU A 40 5.71 6.42 5.52
C LEU A 40 7.14 6.10 5.98
N SER A 41 7.31 5.97 7.29
CA SER A 41 8.62 5.66 7.87
C SER A 41 9.10 4.25 7.47
N SER A 42 10.40 4.04 7.55
CA SER A 42 11.02 2.74 7.31
C SER A 42 12.23 2.54 8.23
N PRO A 43 12.65 1.30 8.49
CA PRO A 43 13.81 1.03 9.35
C PRO A 43 15.13 1.67 8.89
N VAL A 44 15.23 2.04 7.61
CA VAL A 44 16.45 2.58 6.98
C VAL A 44 16.33 4.05 6.60
N SER A 45 15.17 4.68 6.82
CA SER A 45 14.99 6.11 6.58
C SER A 45 15.23 6.89 7.87
N THR A 46 16.00 7.98 7.80
CA THR A 46 16.09 8.94 8.91
C THR A 46 14.68 9.42 9.28
N PRO A 47 14.27 9.31 10.56
CA PRO A 47 13.00 9.85 11.03
C PRO A 47 12.91 11.34 10.75
N MET A 48 11.75 11.79 10.27
CA MET A 48 11.48 13.19 10.02
C MET A 48 10.19 13.62 10.72
N LEU A 49 10.09 14.91 11.02
CA LEU A 49 8.86 15.48 11.55
C LEU A 49 7.71 15.26 10.54
N GLY A 50 6.56 14.78 11.04
CA GLY A 50 5.38 14.44 10.25
C GLY A 50 5.46 13.11 9.47
N ASP A 51 6.46 12.26 9.72
CA ASP A 51 6.43 10.87 9.23
C ASP A 51 5.17 10.16 9.78
N ASP A 52 4.54 9.34 8.93
CA ASP A 52 3.31 8.59 9.17
C ASP A 52 2.03 9.44 9.39
N GLU A 53 2.13 10.76 9.26
CA GLU A 53 1.00 11.70 9.37
C GLU A 53 0.58 12.27 8.01
N ARG A 54 -0.71 12.61 7.84
CA ARG A 54 -1.21 13.34 6.67
C ARG A 54 -0.87 14.82 6.81
N GLN A 55 -0.17 15.37 5.82
CA GLN A 55 0.27 16.76 5.79
C GLN A 55 -0.32 17.47 4.55
N PRO A 56 -0.92 18.66 4.72
CA PRO A 56 -1.63 19.35 3.63
C PRO A 56 -0.62 19.93 2.64
N ILE A 57 -0.75 19.59 1.37
CA ILE A 57 0.09 20.11 0.30
C ILE A 57 -0.44 21.47 -0.11
N TYR A 58 0.36 22.53 0.04
CA TYR A 58 0.05 23.83 -0.55
C TYR A 58 0.84 24.10 -1.84
N LYS A 59 1.92 23.36 -2.11
CA LYS A 59 2.71 23.51 -3.35
C LYS A 59 3.44 22.23 -3.74
N ILE A 60 3.41 21.94 -5.04
CA ILE A 60 4.18 20.87 -5.67
C ILE A 60 5.21 21.49 -6.60
N GLY A 61 6.49 21.18 -6.41
CA GLY A 61 7.59 21.67 -7.27
C GLY A 61 8.05 20.65 -8.28
N ALA A 62 7.94 19.37 -7.95
CA ALA A 62 8.16 18.27 -8.87
C ALA A 62 7.28 17.09 -8.44
N LEU A 63 6.41 16.67 -9.35
CA LEU A 63 5.61 15.46 -9.15
C LEU A 63 6.50 14.20 -9.22
N PRO A 64 6.09 13.11 -8.56
CA PRO A 64 6.76 11.82 -8.65
C PRO A 64 6.94 11.33 -10.10
N LYS A 65 8.17 10.92 -10.42
CA LYS A 65 8.53 10.32 -11.71
C LYS A 65 9.57 9.23 -11.52
N ILE A 66 9.42 8.11 -12.19
CA ILE A 66 10.39 7.01 -12.15
C ILE A 66 11.78 7.53 -12.55
N GLY A 67 12.79 7.19 -11.73
CA GLY A 67 14.16 7.63 -11.94
C GLY A 67 14.45 9.09 -11.56
N ARG A 68 13.45 9.87 -11.10
CA ARG A 68 13.64 11.24 -10.58
C ARG A 68 12.99 11.44 -9.21
N GLY A 69 13.57 12.35 -8.43
CA GLY A 69 13.01 12.75 -7.14
C GLY A 69 11.78 13.64 -7.29
N SER A 70 10.93 13.65 -6.28
CA SER A 70 9.83 14.61 -6.13
C SER A 70 10.20 15.75 -5.18
N LEU A 71 9.48 16.87 -5.30
CA LEU A 71 9.62 18.05 -4.44
C LEU A 71 8.24 18.57 -4.07
N VAL A 72 7.95 18.62 -2.77
CA VAL A 72 6.66 19.02 -2.21
C VAL A 72 6.86 19.96 -1.03
N TRP A 73 5.92 20.88 -0.85
CA TRP A 73 5.80 21.72 0.34
C TRP A 73 4.46 21.49 1.03
N PHE A 74 4.50 21.57 2.35
CA PHE A 74 3.36 21.42 3.24
C PHE A 74 3.59 22.25 4.50
N ASP A 75 2.50 22.49 5.23
CA ASP A 75 2.55 23.25 6.47
C ASP A 75 3.33 22.48 7.54
N ASP A 76 4.05 23.20 8.41
CA ASP A 76 4.70 22.57 9.55
C ASP A 76 3.62 22.05 10.53
N PRO A 77 3.67 20.78 10.97
CA PRO A 77 2.64 20.22 11.84
C PRO A 77 2.60 20.87 13.24
N VAL A 78 3.68 21.54 13.67
CA VAL A 78 3.77 22.25 14.95
C VAL A 78 3.47 23.74 14.80
N ASP A 79 3.84 24.34 13.66
CA ASP A 79 3.57 25.75 13.35
C ASP A 79 3.01 25.95 11.92
N PRO A 80 1.74 25.58 11.67
CA PRO A 80 1.20 25.53 10.31
C PRO A 80 1.11 26.89 9.60
N PHE A 81 1.09 27.98 10.36
CA PHE A 81 0.91 29.33 9.82
C PHE A 81 2.21 30.16 9.78
N GLY A 82 3.22 29.79 10.58
CA GLY A 82 4.50 30.50 10.65
C GLY A 82 5.64 29.81 9.91
N THR A 83 5.56 28.48 9.71
CA THR A 83 6.64 27.69 9.14
C THR A 83 6.15 26.75 8.04
N ALA A 84 6.83 26.78 6.90
CA ALA A 84 6.65 25.82 5.83
C ALA A 84 7.71 24.74 5.87
N GLN A 85 7.31 23.49 5.68
CA GLN A 85 8.22 22.39 5.40
C GLN A 85 8.28 22.07 3.92
N TRP A 86 9.39 21.47 3.52
CA TRP A 86 9.56 20.90 2.19
C TRP A 86 10.27 19.56 2.26
N ARG A 87 10.04 18.74 1.25
CA ARG A 87 10.69 17.44 1.08
C ARG A 87 11.16 17.27 -0.34
N ILE A 88 12.45 16.96 -0.48
CA ILE A 88 13.00 16.35 -1.69
C ILE A 88 13.16 14.87 -1.42
N SER A 89 12.65 14.04 -2.32
CA SER A 89 12.79 12.59 -2.24
C SER A 89 13.86 12.05 -3.18
N SER A 90 14.39 10.87 -2.85
CA SER A 90 15.15 10.08 -3.83
C SER A 90 14.25 9.64 -4.97
N PHE A 91 14.84 9.16 -6.06
CA PHE A 91 14.08 8.72 -7.22
C PHE A 91 12.98 7.70 -6.89
N ALA A 92 11.81 7.90 -7.50
CA ALA A 92 10.75 6.90 -7.46
C ALA A 92 11.20 5.65 -8.23
N ARG A 93 10.91 4.49 -7.65
CA ARG A 93 11.10 3.17 -8.27
C ARG A 93 9.78 2.57 -8.71
N ARG A 94 8.69 2.97 -8.07
CA ARG A 94 7.34 2.52 -8.38
C ARG A 94 6.33 3.61 -8.01
N ILE A 95 5.36 3.82 -8.90
CA ILE A 95 4.19 4.68 -8.64
C ILE A 95 2.96 3.83 -8.95
N MET A 96 2.15 3.55 -7.94
CA MET A 96 1.00 2.66 -8.00
C MET A 96 -0.24 3.38 -7.48
N ARG A 97 -1.36 3.29 -8.20
CA ARG A 97 -2.63 3.85 -7.70
C ARG A 97 -3.15 3.00 -6.55
N LEU A 98 -3.59 3.64 -5.48
CA LEU A 98 -4.26 2.99 -4.36
C LEU A 98 -5.78 3.07 -4.57
N PRO A 99 -6.52 1.96 -4.39
CA PRO A 99 -7.96 2.00 -4.42
C PRO A 99 -8.50 2.64 -3.14
N ASP A 100 -9.75 3.12 -3.22
CA ASP A 100 -10.55 3.34 -2.03
C ASP A 100 -10.95 1.97 -1.43
N LEU A 101 -10.72 1.79 -0.13
CA LEU A 101 -11.05 0.57 0.60
C LEU A 101 -12.30 0.73 1.48
N SER A 102 -13.02 1.85 1.37
CA SER A 102 -14.23 2.11 2.17
C SER A 102 -15.28 1.00 2.06
N ALA A 103 -15.45 0.40 0.88
CA ALA A 103 -16.35 -0.75 0.68
C ALA A 103 -15.89 -2.00 1.47
N VAL A 104 -14.58 -2.27 1.46
CA VAL A 104 -13.97 -3.37 2.21
C VAL A 104 -14.18 -3.16 3.71
N GLU A 105 -13.91 -1.96 4.21
CA GLU A 105 -14.08 -1.59 5.62
C GLU A 105 -15.55 -1.74 6.07
N GLN A 106 -16.50 -1.38 5.21
CA GLN A 106 -17.93 -1.49 5.49
C GLN A 106 -18.44 -2.94 5.46
N ARG A 107 -17.75 -3.86 4.77
CA ARG A 107 -18.12 -5.29 4.68
C ARG A 107 -17.76 -6.10 5.93
N PHE A 108 -16.95 -5.57 6.84
CA PHE A 108 -16.66 -6.25 8.11
C PHE A 108 -17.94 -6.52 8.91
N ALA A 109 -18.04 -7.72 9.46
CA ALA A 109 -19.17 -8.13 10.28
C ALA A 109 -19.29 -7.25 11.54
N ALA A 110 -20.52 -7.07 12.02
CA ALA A 110 -20.77 -6.31 13.22
C ALA A 110 -20.07 -6.93 14.43
N GLY A 111 -19.30 -6.11 15.17
CA GLY A 111 -18.53 -6.55 16.33
C GLY A 111 -17.08 -6.94 16.02
N GLU A 112 -16.71 -7.07 14.75
CA GLU A 112 -15.32 -7.31 14.34
C GLU A 112 -14.54 -6.00 14.21
N SER A 113 -13.22 -6.08 14.42
CA SER A 113 -12.32 -4.97 14.11
C SER A 113 -12.24 -4.76 12.60
N ARG A 114 -12.45 -3.52 12.13
CA ARG A 114 -12.31 -3.14 10.72
C ARG A 114 -10.86 -2.94 10.28
N ALA A 115 -9.91 -3.49 11.03
CA ALA A 115 -8.49 -3.35 10.74
C ALA A 115 -8.11 -4.15 9.49
N ILE A 116 -7.50 -3.47 8.51
CA ILE A 116 -6.89 -4.07 7.33
C ILE A 116 -5.39 -4.23 7.65
N ASP A 117 -5.02 -5.39 8.18
CA ASP A 117 -3.66 -5.66 8.69
C ASP A 117 -2.74 -6.23 7.61
N ILE A 118 -2.63 -5.47 6.51
CA ILE A 118 -1.75 -5.77 5.37
C ILE A 118 -1.07 -4.48 4.87
N GLN A 119 -0.05 -4.63 4.03
CA GLN A 119 0.66 -3.50 3.44
C GLN A 119 0.02 -3.01 2.13
N ARG A 120 0.29 -1.73 1.79
CA ARG A 120 -0.33 -1.00 0.67
C ARG A 120 -0.09 -1.60 -0.71
N GLY A 121 0.98 -2.37 -0.88
CA GLY A 121 1.26 -3.12 -2.12
C GLY A 121 0.19 -4.16 -2.46
N TRP A 122 -0.58 -4.61 -1.47
CA TRP A 122 -1.69 -5.55 -1.68
C TRP A 122 -3.08 -4.88 -1.70
N TYR A 123 -3.18 -3.57 -1.50
CA TYR A 123 -4.48 -2.90 -1.49
C TYR A 123 -5.26 -3.06 -2.80
N PRO A 124 -4.64 -2.93 -4.00
CA PRO A 124 -5.39 -3.15 -5.23
C PRO A 124 -5.86 -4.60 -5.40
N LEU A 125 -5.12 -5.58 -4.86
CA LEU A 125 -5.51 -6.99 -4.86
C LEU A 125 -6.73 -7.23 -3.96
N LEU A 126 -6.75 -6.58 -2.80
CA LEU A 126 -7.87 -6.66 -1.87
C LEU A 126 -9.13 -6.01 -2.46
N ALA A 127 -9.01 -4.85 -3.11
CA ALA A 127 -10.14 -4.18 -3.76
C ALA A 127 -10.72 -5.00 -4.92
N ASP A 128 -9.86 -5.61 -5.75
CA ASP A 128 -10.28 -6.52 -6.82
C ASP A 128 -10.98 -7.77 -6.27
N LEU A 129 -10.47 -8.34 -5.17
CA LEU A 129 -11.14 -9.44 -4.49
C LEU A 129 -12.51 -9.03 -3.94
N ASP A 130 -12.60 -7.89 -3.24
CA ASP A 130 -13.86 -7.42 -2.65
C ASP A 130 -14.94 -7.18 -3.70
N ALA A 131 -14.59 -6.56 -4.84
CA ALA A 131 -15.53 -6.36 -5.94
C ALA A 131 -16.09 -7.69 -6.46
N LYS A 132 -15.25 -8.71 -6.61
CA LYS A 132 -15.67 -10.06 -7.05
C LYS A 132 -16.50 -10.78 -6.00
N LEU A 133 -16.17 -10.61 -4.71
CA LEU A 133 -16.96 -11.18 -3.63
C LEU A 133 -18.32 -10.50 -3.52
N ALA A 134 -18.39 -9.18 -3.65
CA ALA A 134 -19.64 -8.42 -3.67
C ALA A 134 -20.58 -8.85 -4.78
N GLU A 135 -20.04 -9.17 -5.96
CA GLU A 135 -20.82 -9.70 -7.09
C GLU A 135 -21.27 -11.15 -6.84
N ALA A 136 -20.41 -11.98 -6.25
CA ALA A 136 -20.70 -13.40 -6.02
C ALA A 136 -21.67 -13.65 -4.85
N ASP A 137 -21.46 -12.98 -3.73
CA ASP A 137 -22.28 -13.05 -2.52
C ASP A 137 -22.28 -11.68 -1.82
N PRO A 138 -23.30 -10.83 -2.08
CA PRO A 138 -23.40 -9.52 -1.44
C PRO A 138 -23.53 -9.58 0.08
N THR A 139 -23.94 -10.73 0.65
CA THR A 139 -24.18 -10.91 2.09
C THR A 139 -22.96 -11.41 2.85
N LEU A 140 -21.91 -11.84 2.15
CA LEU A 140 -20.64 -12.24 2.74
C LEU A 140 -20.01 -11.07 3.50
N GLN A 141 -19.53 -11.37 4.70
CA GLN A 141 -18.90 -10.39 5.59
C GLN A 141 -17.47 -10.80 5.93
N TYR A 142 -16.56 -9.83 6.04
CA TYR A 142 -15.22 -10.07 6.55
C TYR A 142 -15.23 -10.21 8.06
N SER A 143 -14.49 -11.19 8.58
CA SER A 143 -14.13 -11.24 9.99
C SER A 143 -12.70 -10.75 10.21
N GLN A 144 -11.77 -11.11 9.33
CA GLN A 144 -10.37 -10.66 9.39
C GLN A 144 -9.74 -10.55 8.00
N ILE A 145 -8.89 -9.54 7.84
CA ILE A 145 -7.98 -9.38 6.70
C ILE A 145 -6.59 -9.14 7.28
N LYS A 146 -5.65 -10.05 7.01
CA LYS A 146 -4.31 -9.95 7.58
C LYS A 146 -3.24 -10.62 6.72
N GLU A 147 -2.00 -10.28 7.01
CA GLU A 147 -0.83 -11.03 6.57
C GLU A 147 -0.58 -12.23 7.51
N LYS A 148 -0.21 -13.39 6.95
CA LYS A 148 0.32 -14.52 7.71
C LYS A 148 1.31 -15.36 6.91
N GLY A 149 2.56 -15.36 7.36
CA GLY A 149 3.64 -16.18 6.79
C GLY A 149 4.13 -15.69 5.43
N GLY A 150 3.95 -14.42 5.10
CA GLY A 150 4.22 -13.81 3.81
C GLY A 150 3.06 -13.84 2.82
N GLY A 151 1.87 -14.29 3.22
CA GLY A 151 0.69 -14.32 2.35
C GLY A 151 -0.52 -13.59 2.95
N LEU A 152 -1.41 -13.13 2.07
CA LEU A 152 -2.73 -12.64 2.43
C LEU A 152 -3.57 -13.78 3.04
N ARG A 153 -4.34 -13.45 4.07
CA ARG A 153 -5.38 -14.30 4.66
C ARG A 153 -6.67 -13.52 4.80
N ILE A 154 -7.74 -14.12 4.28
CA ILE A 154 -9.09 -13.59 4.35
C ILE A 154 -9.95 -14.57 5.13
N TYR A 155 -10.60 -14.08 6.17
CA TYR A 155 -11.58 -14.84 6.94
C TYR A 155 -12.94 -14.17 6.79
N THR A 156 -13.97 -14.99 6.58
CA THR A 156 -15.31 -14.52 6.28
C THR A 156 -16.35 -15.25 7.14
N TYR A 157 -17.49 -14.59 7.32
CA TYR A 157 -18.74 -15.26 7.68
C TYR A 157 -19.58 -15.44 6.43
N GLY A 158 -20.13 -16.64 6.24
CA GLY A 158 -20.80 -17.02 5.00
C GLY A 158 -19.82 -17.32 3.87
N GLY A 159 -20.34 -17.28 2.64
CA GLY A 159 -19.63 -17.72 1.44
C GLY A 159 -19.93 -19.18 1.05
N ASP A 160 -19.69 -19.44 -0.22
CA ASP A 160 -19.79 -20.72 -0.90
C ASP A 160 -18.46 -21.11 -1.59
N ASP A 161 -18.44 -22.24 -2.29
CA ASP A 161 -17.28 -22.73 -3.03
C ASP A 161 -16.73 -21.70 -4.04
N LYS A 162 -17.60 -20.86 -4.62
CA LYS A 162 -17.21 -19.81 -5.57
C LYS A 162 -16.46 -18.69 -4.85
N THR A 163 -16.99 -18.18 -3.76
CA THR A 163 -16.31 -17.14 -2.95
C THR A 163 -14.99 -17.66 -2.36
N GLU A 164 -14.95 -18.91 -1.91
CA GLU A 164 -13.74 -19.55 -1.40
C GLU A 164 -12.68 -19.71 -2.50
N ALA A 165 -13.09 -20.02 -3.73
CA ALA A 165 -12.18 -20.06 -4.88
C ALA A 165 -11.59 -18.66 -5.21
N LEU A 166 -12.39 -17.60 -5.12
CA LEU A 166 -11.92 -16.22 -5.31
C LEU A 166 -10.89 -15.82 -4.24
N ILE A 167 -11.16 -16.15 -2.98
CA ILE A 167 -10.24 -15.92 -1.87
C ILE A 167 -8.93 -16.68 -2.11
N ARG A 168 -9.00 -17.99 -2.40
CA ARG A 168 -7.81 -18.81 -2.69
C ARG A 168 -6.95 -18.26 -3.81
N GLU A 169 -7.56 -17.72 -4.86
CA GLU A 169 -6.83 -17.09 -5.96
C GLU A 169 -6.12 -15.80 -5.52
N ALA A 170 -6.79 -14.94 -4.76
CA ALA A 170 -6.15 -13.74 -4.20
C ALA A 170 -5.00 -14.09 -3.25
N GLU A 171 -5.18 -15.09 -2.39
CA GLU A 171 -4.09 -15.59 -1.54
C GLU A 171 -2.93 -16.09 -2.40
N ARG A 172 -3.17 -16.88 -3.45
CA ARG A 172 -2.13 -17.37 -4.37
C ARG A 172 -1.38 -16.23 -5.07
N ILE A 173 -2.07 -15.16 -5.45
CA ILE A 173 -1.46 -13.97 -6.06
C ILE A 173 -0.58 -13.24 -5.03
N SER A 174 -1.02 -13.12 -3.77
CA SER A 174 -0.26 -12.42 -2.73
C SER A 174 1.14 -13.01 -2.49
N TRP A 175 1.29 -14.34 -2.61
CA TRP A 175 2.57 -15.05 -2.49
C TRP A 175 3.59 -14.74 -3.60
N ARG A 176 3.18 -13.96 -4.62
CA ARG A 176 4.03 -13.55 -5.74
C ARG A 176 4.07 -12.04 -5.93
N THR A 177 3.49 -11.29 -4.99
CA THR A 177 3.35 -9.84 -5.05
C THR A 177 3.98 -9.24 -3.82
N CYS A 178 4.90 -8.30 -3.99
CA CYS A 178 5.50 -7.54 -2.92
C CYS A 178 4.42 -6.81 -2.13
N GLU A 179 4.23 -7.17 -0.87
CA GLU A 179 3.23 -6.54 -0.01
C GLU A 179 3.48 -5.04 0.19
N ARG A 180 4.74 -4.60 0.05
CA ARG A 180 5.12 -3.20 0.23
C ARG A 180 4.78 -2.35 -1.00
N CYS A 181 5.24 -2.71 -2.20
CA CYS A 181 5.11 -1.86 -3.39
C CYS A 181 4.22 -2.40 -4.53
N GLY A 182 3.74 -3.64 -4.44
CA GLY A 182 2.89 -4.26 -5.46
C GLY A 182 3.62 -4.82 -6.68
N ASP A 183 4.96 -4.77 -6.73
CA ASP A 183 5.75 -5.45 -7.78
C ASP A 183 5.80 -6.96 -7.57
N ALA A 184 6.36 -7.71 -8.52
CA ALA A 184 6.64 -9.13 -8.31
C ALA A 184 7.55 -9.34 -7.09
N GLY A 185 7.21 -10.32 -6.26
CA GLY A 185 7.92 -10.63 -5.03
C GLY A 185 8.05 -12.13 -4.79
N THR A 186 8.98 -12.48 -3.91
CA THR A 186 9.21 -13.84 -3.39
C THR A 186 9.24 -13.81 -1.87
N LEU A 187 9.15 -14.98 -1.24
CA LEU A 187 9.18 -15.07 0.22
C LEU A 187 10.56 -14.65 0.74
N HIS A 188 10.57 -13.74 1.69
CA HIS A 188 11.75 -13.35 2.43
C HIS A 188 11.49 -13.47 3.94
N GLU A 189 12.55 -13.64 4.72
CA GLU A 189 12.50 -13.80 6.16
C GLU A 189 13.43 -12.79 6.86
N SER A 190 12.97 -12.23 7.97
CA SER A 190 13.78 -11.36 8.83
C SER A 190 14.69 -12.16 9.77
N PRO A 191 15.68 -11.52 10.42
CA PRO A 191 16.47 -12.17 11.48
C PRO A 191 15.67 -12.70 12.68
N THR A 192 14.40 -12.30 12.81
CA THR A 192 13.47 -12.74 13.86
C THR A 192 12.42 -13.72 13.33
N TRP A 193 12.70 -14.41 12.22
CA TRP A 193 11.82 -15.40 11.58
C TRP A 193 10.48 -14.84 11.08
N TYR A 194 10.36 -13.53 10.93
CA TYR A 194 9.16 -12.91 10.39
C TYR A 194 9.20 -12.95 8.86
N GLN A 195 8.18 -13.54 8.25
CA GLN A 195 8.13 -13.81 6.83
C GLN A 195 7.23 -12.81 6.11
N ARG A 196 7.69 -12.33 4.95
CA ARG A 196 7.00 -11.34 4.11
C ARG A 196 7.23 -11.68 2.64
N THR A 197 6.25 -11.46 1.77
CA THR A 197 6.50 -11.54 0.32
C THR A 197 6.96 -10.17 -0.17
N LEU A 198 8.21 -10.07 -0.63
CA LEU A 198 8.86 -8.82 -0.97
C LEU A 198 9.59 -8.92 -2.32
N CYS A 199 9.68 -7.80 -3.02
CA CYS A 199 10.67 -7.64 -4.09
C CYS A 199 12.05 -7.38 -3.48
N PRO A 200 13.16 -7.70 -4.18
CA PRO A 200 14.50 -7.56 -3.62
C PRO A 200 14.82 -6.15 -3.05
N PRO A 201 14.43 -5.03 -3.72
CA PRO A 201 14.65 -3.70 -3.16
C PRO A 201 13.91 -3.44 -1.85
N CYS A 202 12.68 -3.94 -1.69
CA CYS A 202 11.91 -3.78 -0.47
C CYS A 202 12.40 -4.71 0.64
N ALA A 203 12.89 -5.90 0.30
CA ALA A 203 13.53 -6.81 1.25
C ALA A 203 14.76 -6.18 1.92
N VAL A 204 15.63 -5.52 1.13
CA VAL A 204 16.78 -4.77 1.67
C VAL A 204 16.34 -3.67 2.64
N VAL A 205 15.30 -2.90 2.29
CA VAL A 205 14.76 -1.82 3.14
C VAL A 205 14.22 -2.34 4.47
N LEU A 206 13.61 -3.53 4.47
CA LEU A 206 13.03 -4.14 5.65
C LEU A 206 13.98 -5.10 6.37
N ASN A 207 15.24 -5.25 5.91
CA ASN A 207 16.20 -6.22 6.42
C ASN A 207 15.66 -7.68 6.41
N HIS A 208 15.15 -8.11 5.26
CA HIS A 208 14.73 -9.50 5.02
C HIS A 208 15.59 -10.14 3.94
N THR A 209 15.84 -11.45 4.07
CA THR A 209 16.61 -12.26 3.11
C THR A 209 15.70 -13.28 2.42
N GLU A 210 15.93 -13.54 1.14
CA GLU A 210 15.12 -14.47 0.36
C GLU A 210 15.19 -15.88 0.95
N VAL A 211 14.04 -16.57 1.00
CA VAL A 211 13.93 -17.95 1.45
C VAL A 211 13.93 -18.85 0.21
N GLU A 212 15.01 -19.61 0.01
CA GLU A 212 15.03 -20.67 -1.00
C GLU A 212 14.08 -21.79 -0.55
N ARG A 213 13.10 -22.11 -1.41
CA ARG A 213 12.14 -23.22 -1.22
C ARG A 213 12.48 -24.40 -2.10
#